data_AF-A0A814S5T2-F1
#
_entry.id   AF-A0A814S5T2-F1
#
_cell.length_a   1.000
_cell.length_b   1.000
_cell.length_c   1.000
_cell.angle_alpha   90.00
_cell.angle_beta   90.00
_cell.angle_gamma   90.00
#
_symmetry.space_group_name_H-M   'P 1'
#
loop_
_entity.id
_entity.type
_entity.pdbx_description
1 polymer ?
#
loop_
_entity_poly.entity_id
_entity_poly.type
_entity_poly.pdbx_seq_one_letter_code
_entity_poly.pdbx_strand_id
1 'polypeptide(L)'
;MKQLNNTSYFPNLVYHGTALKNITSILPYGLLIPNQAHPSNSEAPIIKVAHGKAYGNGIYCSQTAVYSLSYTHDTNTILICAAMPKRNKSGMVKIHSGNILVVTHVSQIIPLFLLDVAYLSHSNINHPCFDEQKILRTNENTEKKKKKISIDISRKYLRKILNHMNDENRKHEQYQERSYLTYFD
;
A
#
# COMPACT_ATOMS: atom_id res chain seq x y z
N MET A 1 19.21 18.20 13.61
CA MET A 1 18.53 17.77 12.37
C MET A 1 18.35 18.99 11.49
N LYS A 2 18.93 19.03 10.28
CA LYS A 2 18.64 20.11 9.32
C LYS A 2 17.16 20.03 8.96
N GLN A 3 16.40 21.11 9.17
CA GLN A 3 15.04 21.21 8.67
C GLN A 3 15.08 21.17 7.14
N LEU A 4 14.41 20.18 6.55
CA LEU A 4 14.17 20.11 5.12
C LEU A 4 13.09 21.15 4.79
N ASN A 5 13.47 22.41 4.60
CA ASN A 5 12.55 23.50 4.23
C ASN A 5 12.05 23.42 2.78
N ASN A 6 12.20 22.27 2.12
CA ASN A 6 11.76 22.08 0.75
C ASN A 6 10.40 21.37 0.74
N THR A 7 9.34 22.16 0.60
CA THR A 7 7.94 21.70 0.55
C THR A 7 7.65 20.74 -0.61
N SER A 8 8.55 20.65 -1.61
CA SER A 8 8.36 19.74 -2.75
C SER A 8 8.39 18.26 -2.38
N TYR A 9 8.89 17.90 -1.19
CA TYR A 9 9.05 16.52 -0.76
C TYR A 9 8.08 16.06 0.34
N PHE A 10 7.05 16.85 0.66
CA PHE A 10 6.08 16.39 1.65
C PHE A 10 5.23 15.25 1.08
N PRO A 11 5.20 14.08 1.77
CA PRO A 11 4.33 12.99 1.37
C PRO A 11 2.87 13.38 1.60
N ASN A 12 2.03 12.99 0.64
CA ASN A 12 0.58 13.08 0.75
C ASN A 12 0.07 11.80 1.41
N LEU A 13 -0.76 11.94 2.45
CA LEU A 13 -1.53 10.81 2.96
C LEU A 13 -2.62 10.48 1.93
N VAL A 14 -2.65 9.23 1.46
CA VAL A 14 -3.61 8.74 0.47
C VAL A 14 -4.15 7.38 0.88
N TYR A 15 -5.27 7.00 0.28
CA TYR A 15 -5.97 5.75 0.55
C TYR A 15 -5.91 4.86 -0.69
N HIS A 16 -5.56 3.59 -0.52
CA HIS A 16 -5.58 2.59 -1.58
C HIS A 16 -6.57 1.49 -1.20
N GLY A 17 -7.69 1.42 -1.94
CA GLY A 17 -8.65 0.34 -1.81
C GLY A 17 -8.37 -0.74 -2.84
N THR A 18 -8.49 -1.98 -2.44
CA THR A 18 -8.19 -3.14 -3.27
C THR A 18 -8.86 -4.38 -2.67
N ALA A 19 -9.02 -5.43 -3.47
CA ALA A 19 -9.58 -6.70 -3.00
C ALA A 19 -8.66 -7.35 -1.94
N LEU A 20 -9.25 -8.17 -1.06
CA LEU A 20 -8.56 -8.85 0.04
C LEU A 20 -7.35 -9.65 -0.44
N LYS A 21 -7.50 -10.42 -1.53
CA LYS A 21 -6.41 -11.20 -2.15
C LYS A 21 -5.19 -10.33 -2.51
N ASN A 22 -5.42 -9.08 -2.88
CA ASN A 22 -4.36 -8.15 -3.23
C ASN A 22 -3.70 -7.60 -1.97
N ILE A 23 -4.44 -7.35 -0.88
CA ILE A 23 -3.86 -7.00 0.41
C ILE A 23 -2.90 -8.11 0.87
N THR A 24 -3.32 -9.37 0.79
CA THR A 24 -2.47 -10.53 1.12
C THR A 24 -1.20 -10.61 0.28
N SER A 25 -1.22 -10.12 -0.97
CA SER A 25 -0.04 -10.02 -1.83
C SER A 25 0.82 -8.78 -1.53
N ILE A 26 0.19 -7.64 -1.20
CA ILE A 26 0.90 -6.38 -0.91
C ILE A 26 1.72 -6.47 0.38
N LEU A 27 1.25 -7.21 1.39
CA LEU A 27 1.99 -7.35 2.65
C LEU A 27 3.39 -7.96 2.46
N PRO A 28 3.56 -9.13 1.81
CA PRO A 28 4.89 -9.72 1.58
C PRO A 28 5.68 -9.04 0.45
N TYR A 29 5.03 -8.56 -0.61
CA TYR A 29 5.74 -8.10 -1.83
C TYR A 29 5.73 -6.58 -2.05
N GLY A 30 5.02 -5.82 -1.21
CA GLY A 30 4.77 -4.41 -1.43
C GLY A 30 3.76 -4.14 -2.56
N LEU A 31 3.60 -2.87 -2.90
CA LEU A 31 2.77 -2.47 -4.05
C LEU A 31 3.51 -2.80 -5.35
N LEU A 32 2.79 -3.38 -6.32
CA LEU A 32 3.35 -3.77 -7.62
C LEU A 32 2.75 -2.88 -8.72
N ILE A 33 3.54 -2.64 -9.77
CA ILE A 33 3.06 -1.97 -10.98
C ILE A 33 2.48 -3.02 -11.94
N PRO A 34 1.30 -2.80 -12.53
CA PRO A 34 0.71 -3.74 -13.49
C PRO A 34 1.63 -4.06 -14.67
N ASN A 35 1.65 -5.35 -15.03
CA ASN A 35 2.45 -5.97 -16.10
C ASN A 35 3.98 -5.85 -15.91
N GLN A 36 4.44 -5.74 -14.68
CA GLN A 36 5.87 -5.73 -14.36
C GLN A 36 6.18 -6.83 -13.35
N ALA A 37 7.28 -7.55 -13.58
CA ALA A 37 7.82 -8.50 -12.62
C ALA A 37 8.51 -7.74 -11.48
N HIS A 38 8.48 -8.31 -10.27
CA HIS A 38 9.31 -7.80 -9.19
C HIS A 38 10.78 -8.13 -9.51
N PRO A 39 11.72 -7.18 -9.40
CA PRO A 39 13.07 -7.35 -9.91
C PRO A 39 13.94 -8.29 -9.08
N SER A 40 13.66 -8.42 -7.78
CA SER A 40 14.44 -9.26 -6.86
C SER A 40 13.66 -10.40 -6.21
N ASN A 41 12.37 -10.56 -6.51
CA ASN A 41 11.53 -11.56 -5.87
C ASN A 41 10.71 -12.30 -6.94
N SER A 42 11.21 -13.45 -7.38
CA SER A 42 10.58 -14.26 -8.43
C SER A 42 9.25 -14.89 -8.01
N GLU A 43 8.96 -14.94 -6.71
CA GLU A 43 7.67 -15.42 -6.18
C GLU A 43 6.57 -14.34 -6.24
N ALA A 44 6.95 -13.07 -6.38
CA ALA A 44 5.99 -11.98 -6.50
C ALA A 44 5.21 -12.09 -7.83
N PRO A 45 3.87 -11.99 -7.81
CA PRO A 45 3.07 -12.18 -8.99
C PRO A 45 3.18 -11.01 -9.97
N ILE A 46 3.11 -11.30 -11.27
CA ILE A 46 2.87 -10.26 -12.29
C ILE A 46 1.36 -9.97 -12.31
N ILE A 47 0.97 -8.83 -11.73
CA ILE A 47 -0.43 -8.41 -11.72
C ILE A 47 -0.85 -7.85 -13.08
N LYS A 48 -2.01 -8.30 -13.58
CA LYS A 48 -2.62 -7.75 -14.80
C LYS A 48 -3.37 -6.46 -14.48
N VAL A 49 -3.56 -5.62 -15.50
CA VAL A 49 -4.42 -4.45 -15.40
C VAL A 49 -5.87 -4.94 -15.25
N ALA A 50 -6.48 -4.72 -14.09
CA ALA A 50 -7.83 -5.19 -13.78
C ALA A 50 -8.93 -4.25 -14.30
N HIS A 51 -8.69 -2.94 -14.25
CA HIS A 51 -9.60 -1.90 -14.73
C HIS A 51 -8.82 -0.95 -15.63
N GLY A 52 -9.46 -0.44 -16.70
CA GLY A 52 -8.81 0.32 -17.76
C GLY A 52 -7.83 1.41 -17.26
N LYS A 53 -6.83 1.73 -18.08
CA LYS A 53 -5.80 2.74 -17.78
C LYS A 53 -6.33 4.16 -17.98
N ALA A 54 -7.41 4.54 -17.29
CA ALA A 54 -8.05 5.85 -17.45
C ALA A 54 -7.05 7.02 -17.36
N TYR A 55 -6.02 6.86 -16.50
CA TYR A 55 -4.99 7.87 -16.28
C TYR A 55 -3.56 7.34 -16.46
N GLY A 56 -3.41 6.22 -17.16
CA GLY A 56 -2.12 5.56 -17.41
C GLY A 56 -1.84 4.34 -16.52
N ASN A 57 -0.62 3.81 -16.64
CA ASN A 57 -0.17 2.64 -15.86
C ASN A 57 0.46 3.11 -14.55
N GLY A 58 -0.01 2.57 -13.42
CA GLY A 58 0.50 2.94 -12.11
C GLY A 58 -0.35 2.39 -10.97
N ILE A 59 0.00 2.77 -9.75
CA ILE A 59 -0.78 2.46 -8.54
C ILE A 59 -1.76 3.60 -8.32
N TYR A 60 -3.05 3.26 -8.30
CA TYR A 60 -4.14 4.20 -8.13
C TYR A 60 -4.48 4.36 -6.65
N CYS A 61 -4.53 5.59 -6.17
CA CYS A 61 -4.89 5.94 -4.81
C CYS A 61 -5.89 7.09 -4.82
N SER A 62 -6.53 7.35 -3.69
CA SER A 62 -7.40 8.50 -3.51
C SER A 62 -6.93 9.40 -2.37
N GLN A 63 -7.21 10.69 -2.46
CA GLN A 63 -7.11 11.62 -1.32
C GLN A 63 -8.24 11.42 -0.30
N THR A 64 -9.27 10.62 -0.63
CA THR A 64 -10.43 10.37 0.24
C THR A 64 -10.65 8.87 0.46
N ALA A 65 -10.90 8.46 1.70
CA ALA A 65 -11.18 7.07 2.04
C ALA A 65 -12.42 6.52 1.32
N VAL A 66 -13.48 7.32 1.24
CA VAL A 66 -14.77 6.96 0.61
C VAL A 66 -14.59 6.49 -0.83
N TYR A 67 -13.79 7.20 -1.62
CA TYR A 67 -13.53 6.82 -3.00
C TYR A 67 -12.70 5.54 -3.10
N SER A 68 -11.77 5.31 -2.17
CA SER A 68 -10.98 4.08 -2.16
C SER A 68 -11.81 2.86 -1.72
N LEU A 69 -12.79 3.03 -0.83
CA LEU A 69 -13.67 1.96 -0.39
C LEU A 69 -14.47 1.30 -1.53
N SER A 70 -14.77 2.02 -2.61
CA SER A 70 -15.46 1.41 -3.76
C SER A 70 -14.64 0.34 -4.49
N TYR A 71 -13.34 0.25 -4.21
CA TYR A 71 -12.41 -0.72 -4.81
C TYR A 71 -12.11 -1.92 -3.90
N THR A 72 -12.67 -1.98 -2.69
CA THR A 72 -12.34 -3.06 -1.74
C THR A 72 -13.14 -4.34 -1.97
N HIS A 73 -14.23 -4.29 -2.75
CA HIS A 73 -15.08 -5.40 -3.24
C HIS A 73 -15.46 -6.53 -2.26
N ASP A 74 -14.50 -7.30 -1.75
CA ASP A 74 -14.62 -8.46 -0.87
C ASP A 74 -14.07 -8.22 0.55
N THR A 75 -13.65 -6.99 0.85
CA THR A 75 -13.24 -6.54 2.19
C THR A 75 -13.73 -5.12 2.49
N ASN A 76 -13.71 -4.74 3.76
CA ASN A 76 -13.90 -3.36 4.23
C ASN A 76 -12.59 -2.74 4.74
N THR A 77 -11.44 -3.35 4.42
CA THR A 77 -10.11 -2.83 4.75
C THR A 77 -9.53 -2.02 3.59
N ILE A 78 -8.96 -0.86 3.90
CA ILE A 78 -8.17 -0.05 2.97
C ILE A 78 -6.74 0.11 3.47
N LEU A 79 -5.80 0.35 2.56
CA LEU A 79 -4.45 0.76 2.92
C LEU A 79 -4.40 2.29 3.03
N ILE A 80 -3.80 2.79 4.11
CA ILE A 80 -3.37 4.18 4.23
C ILE A 80 -1.90 4.23 3.82
N CYS A 81 -1.57 5.07 2.85
CA CYS A 81 -0.24 5.17 2.28
C CYS A 81 0.31 6.59 2.39
N ALA A 82 1.64 6.72 2.51
CA ALA A 82 2.35 7.94 2.19
C ALA A 82 2.75 7.90 0.72
N ALA A 83 2.29 8.87 -0.06
CA ALA A 83 2.65 9.02 -1.47
C ALA A 83 3.52 10.27 -1.69
N MET A 84 4.59 10.13 -2.48
CA MET A 84 5.46 11.22 -2.94
C MET A 84 5.32 11.37 -4.46
N PRO A 85 4.19 11.88 -4.94
CA PRO A 85 3.98 12.03 -6.37
C PRO A 85 4.89 13.12 -6.96
N LYS A 86 5.24 12.97 -8.24
CA LYS A 86 5.95 14.02 -8.97
C LYS A 86 5.11 15.29 -9.01
N ARG A 87 5.73 16.40 -8.63
CA ARG A 87 5.16 17.74 -8.72
C ARG A 87 5.63 18.40 -10.02
N ASN A 88 4.78 19.23 -10.62
CA ASN A 88 5.17 20.04 -11.76
C ASN A 88 6.06 21.23 -11.32
N LYS A 89 6.47 22.09 -12.27
CA LYS A 89 7.30 23.28 -11.97
C LYS A 89 6.65 24.26 -10.98
N SER A 90 5.32 24.26 -10.86
CA SER A 90 4.59 25.07 -9.88
C SER A 90 4.33 24.36 -8.55
N GLY A 91 4.91 23.17 -8.33
CA GLY A 91 4.74 22.40 -7.09
C GLY A 91 3.43 21.62 -7.00
N MET A 92 2.58 21.65 -8.04
CA MET A 92 1.28 21.00 -8.07
C MET A 92 1.41 19.51 -8.41
N VAL A 93 0.62 18.69 -7.72
CA VAL A 93 0.48 17.25 -7.99
C VAL A 93 -0.61 17.05 -9.03
N LYS A 94 -0.37 16.14 -9.99
CA LYS A 94 -1.39 15.74 -10.95
C LYS A 94 -2.44 14.87 -10.26
N ILE A 95 -3.64 15.43 -10.06
CA ILE A 95 -4.82 14.72 -9.55
C ILE A 95 -5.81 14.53 -10.70
N HIS A 96 -6.41 13.36 -10.76
CA HIS A 96 -7.38 12.95 -11.77
C HIS A 96 -8.77 12.83 -11.14
N SER A 97 -9.83 13.16 -11.88
CA SER A 97 -11.24 13.09 -11.43
C SER A 97 -11.44 13.42 -9.95
N GLY A 98 -11.05 14.63 -9.58
CA GLY A 98 -11.22 15.20 -8.24
C GLY A 98 -10.23 14.70 -7.20
N ASN A 99 -10.10 13.38 -7.03
CA ASN A 99 -9.39 12.82 -5.86
C ASN A 99 -8.40 11.70 -6.20
N ILE A 100 -8.24 11.30 -7.46
CA ILE A 100 -7.41 10.15 -7.84
C ILE A 100 -5.98 10.59 -8.05
N LEU A 101 -5.07 9.95 -7.32
CA LEU A 101 -3.64 10.06 -7.53
C LEU A 101 -3.13 8.78 -8.18
N VAL A 102 -2.35 8.92 -9.26
CA VAL A 102 -1.65 7.79 -9.88
C VAL A 102 -0.15 7.98 -9.71
N VAL A 103 0.49 7.04 -9.00
CA VAL A 103 1.95 6.98 -8.91
C VAL A 103 2.47 5.96 -9.92
N THR A 104 3.46 6.35 -10.70
CA THR A 104 3.99 5.53 -11.81
C THR A 104 5.16 4.64 -11.39
N HIS A 105 5.59 4.75 -10.13
CA HIS A 105 6.79 4.10 -9.62
C HIS A 105 6.57 3.68 -8.17
N VAL A 106 6.98 2.47 -7.80
CA VAL A 106 6.64 1.87 -6.49
C VAL A 106 7.26 2.65 -5.33
N SER A 107 8.49 3.15 -5.48
CA SER A 107 9.16 3.94 -4.44
C SER A 107 8.43 5.25 -4.09
N GLN A 108 7.52 5.72 -4.94
CA GLN A 108 6.71 6.91 -4.68
C GLN A 108 5.56 6.64 -3.71
N ILE A 109 5.36 5.41 -3.26
CA ILE A 109 4.27 5.09 -2.35
C ILE A 109 4.64 3.99 -1.35
N ILE A 110 4.25 4.22 -0.11
CA ILE A 110 4.55 3.32 0.99
C ILE A 110 3.28 3.10 1.79
N PRO A 111 2.77 1.85 1.87
CA PRO A 111 1.74 1.51 2.83
C PRO A 111 2.22 1.75 4.26
N LEU A 112 1.43 2.50 5.03
CA LEU A 112 1.70 2.83 6.42
C LEU A 112 0.82 2.01 7.35
N PHE A 113 -0.48 1.96 7.06
CA PHE A 113 -1.47 1.32 7.93
C PHE A 113 -2.51 0.57 7.09
N LEU A 114 -3.13 -0.42 7.72
CA LEU A 114 -4.41 -0.98 7.28
C LEU A 114 -5.49 -0.37 8.15
N LEU A 115 -6.59 0.06 7.53
CA LEU A 115 -7.75 0.62 8.21
C LEU A 115 -8.99 -0.20 7.85
N ASP A 116 -9.60 -0.80 8.86
CA ASP A 116 -10.92 -1.43 8.74
C ASP A 116 -12.01 -0.39 8.90
N VAL A 117 -12.99 -0.40 7.99
CA VAL A 117 -14.11 0.53 8.02
C VAL A 117 -15.40 -0.24 8.30
N ALA A 118 -16.05 0.05 9.43
CA ALA A 118 -17.35 -0.54 9.73
C ALA A 118 -18.46 0.18 8.94
N TYR A 119 -19.21 -0.55 8.13
CA TYR A 119 -20.45 -0.03 7.53
C TYR A 119 -21.60 -0.17 8.54
N LEU A 120 -22.34 0.92 8.78
CA LEU A 120 -23.50 0.93 9.65
C LEU A 120 -24.74 0.27 9.02
N SER A 121 -24.74 0.06 7.69
CA SER A 121 -25.87 -0.55 6.98
C SER A 121 -25.77 -2.08 6.98
N HIS A 122 -26.85 -2.74 7.37
CA HIS A 122 -27.00 -4.20 7.47
C HIS A 122 -26.82 -4.98 6.14
N SER A 123 -26.67 -4.31 5.00
CA SER A 123 -26.54 -4.93 3.68
C SER A 123 -25.11 -5.28 3.27
N ASN A 124 -24.09 -4.68 3.91
CA ASN A 124 -22.69 -4.88 3.52
C ASN A 124 -22.00 -5.73 4.58
N ILE A 125 -21.51 -6.90 4.17
CA ILE A 125 -20.80 -7.79 5.08
C ILE A 125 -19.46 -7.14 5.42
N ASN A 126 -19.28 -6.76 6.69
CA ASN A 126 -18.00 -6.29 7.21
C ASN A 126 -17.04 -7.50 7.21
N HIS A 127 -16.10 -7.51 6.27
CA HIS A 127 -15.06 -8.55 6.15
C HIS A 127 -13.69 -7.94 6.39
N PRO A 128 -13.35 -7.64 7.67
CA PRO A 128 -12.08 -7.02 7.98
C PRO A 128 -10.94 -7.98 7.64
N CYS A 129 -9.86 -7.45 7.10
CA CYS A 129 -8.65 -8.19 6.77
C CYS A 129 -8.06 -8.91 8.00
N PHE A 130 -8.34 -8.39 9.20
CA PHE A 130 -7.85 -8.93 10.46
C PHE A 130 -8.80 -9.93 11.12
N ASP A 131 -9.90 -10.34 10.48
CA ASP A 131 -10.77 -11.37 11.04
C ASP A 131 -10.07 -12.74 11.03
N GLU A 132 -9.37 -13.04 12.14
CA GLU A 132 -8.58 -14.24 12.35
C GLU A 132 -9.37 -15.53 12.07
N GLN A 133 -10.70 -15.52 12.23
CA GLN A 133 -11.54 -16.71 12.09
C GLN A 133 -11.64 -17.22 10.65
N LYS A 134 -11.43 -16.38 9.62
CA LYS A 134 -11.37 -16.82 8.22
C LYS A 134 -9.97 -17.25 7.78
N ILE A 135 -8.92 -16.58 8.26
CA ILE A 135 -7.52 -16.99 8.01
C ILE A 135 -7.29 -18.41 8.51
N LEU A 136 -7.93 -18.79 9.62
CA LEU A 136 -7.90 -20.15 10.17
C LEU A 136 -8.60 -21.18 9.27
N ARG A 137 -9.76 -20.85 8.67
CA ARG A 137 -10.52 -21.80 7.81
C ARG A 137 -9.88 -22.07 6.46
N THR A 138 -9.14 -21.12 5.88
CA THR A 138 -8.38 -21.36 4.62
C THR A 138 -7.10 -22.17 4.83
N ASN A 139 -6.60 -22.26 6.07
CA ASN A 139 -5.30 -22.89 6.40
C ASN A 139 -5.44 -24.24 7.12
N GLU A 140 -6.64 -24.80 7.26
CA GLU A 140 -6.85 -26.14 7.84
C GLU A 140 -6.30 -27.28 6.96
N ASN A 141 -5.74 -27.00 5.78
CA ASN A 141 -5.01 -27.99 4.96
C ASN A 141 -3.48 -27.96 5.12
N THR A 142 -2.93 -27.13 6.00
CA THR A 142 -1.48 -27.10 6.24
C THR A 142 -1.20 -26.97 7.74
N GLU A 143 -1.14 -28.11 8.42
CA GLU A 143 -0.57 -28.22 9.76
C GLU A 143 0.91 -27.76 9.74
N LYS A 144 1.18 -26.55 10.24
CA LYS A 144 2.47 -26.20 10.89
C LYS A 144 2.34 -24.88 11.67
N LYS A 145 2.46 -25.01 13.01
CA LYS A 145 2.74 -24.00 14.06
C LYS A 145 2.18 -22.58 13.86
N LYS A 146 1.02 -22.35 14.49
CA LYS A 146 0.36 -21.05 14.70
C LYS A 146 1.23 -20.12 15.58
N LYS A 147 1.69 -18.99 15.02
CA LYS A 147 2.27 -17.87 15.77
C LYS A 147 1.31 -16.68 15.64
N LYS A 148 0.79 -16.18 16.76
CA LYS A 148 -0.10 -15.02 16.84
C LYS A 148 0.59 -13.81 16.17
N ILE A 149 0.01 -13.27 15.11
CA ILE A 149 0.57 -12.12 14.39
C ILE A 149 -0.03 -10.85 15.00
N SER A 150 0.62 -10.26 16.01
CA SER A 150 0.33 -8.87 16.37
C SER A 150 1.09 -7.95 15.42
N ILE A 151 0.37 -7.17 14.61
CA ILE A 151 0.99 -6.21 13.70
C ILE A 151 1.24 -4.93 14.48
N ASP A 152 2.32 -4.93 15.26
CA ASP A 152 2.86 -3.72 15.88
C ASP A 152 3.95 -3.17 14.98
N ILE A 153 3.67 -2.05 14.31
CA ILE A 153 4.61 -1.45 13.36
C ILE A 153 5.68 -0.71 14.15
N SER A 154 6.85 -1.32 14.30
CA SER A 154 7.91 -0.78 15.14
C SER A 154 8.31 0.65 14.73
N ARG A 155 8.57 1.55 15.70
CA ARG A 155 9.14 2.89 15.42
C ARG A 155 10.41 2.82 14.57
N LYS A 156 11.19 1.74 14.68
CA LYS A 156 12.37 1.48 13.85
C LYS A 156 12.00 1.29 12.37
N TYR A 157 10.88 0.63 12.07
CA TYR A 157 10.34 0.46 10.71
C TYR A 157 9.91 1.80 10.09
N LEU A 158 9.17 2.63 10.83
CA LEU A 158 8.78 3.96 10.35
C LEU A 158 10.02 4.83 10.06
N ARG A 159 11.05 4.75 10.92
CA ARG A 159 12.32 5.47 10.73
C ARG A 159 13.11 4.97 9.54
N LYS A 160 13.13 3.66 9.29
CA LYS A 160 13.77 3.04 8.11
C LYS A 160 13.04 3.45 6.83
N ILE A 161 11.71 3.47 6.83
CA ILE A 161 10.88 4.02 5.74
C ILE A 161 11.21 5.49 5.47
N LEU A 162 11.20 6.33 6.49
CA LEU A 162 11.45 7.77 6.33
C LEU A 162 12.89 8.04 5.86
N ASN A 163 13.87 7.26 6.34
CA ASN A 163 15.24 7.31 5.85
C ASN A 163 15.34 6.83 4.40
N HIS A 164 14.51 5.87 3.99
CA HIS A 164 14.51 5.34 2.64
C HIS A 164 13.79 6.25 1.64
N MET A 165 12.76 6.97 2.07
CA MET A 165 12.18 8.10 1.34
C MET A 165 13.22 9.21 1.14
N ASN A 166 14.20 9.33 2.04
CA ASN A 166 15.34 10.23 1.88
C ASN A 166 16.38 9.68 0.88
N ASP A 167 16.48 8.35 0.72
CA ASP A 167 17.33 7.67 -0.28
C ASP A 167 16.76 7.74 -1.71
N GLU A 168 15.48 8.07 -1.93
CA GLU A 168 14.96 8.43 -3.26
C GLU A 168 15.74 9.60 -3.90
N ASN A 169 16.42 10.42 -3.09
CA ASN A 169 17.36 11.43 -3.58
C ASN A 169 18.64 10.82 -4.23
N ARG A 170 18.90 9.52 -4.08
CA ARG A 170 20.13 8.84 -4.53
C ARG A 170 20.03 8.06 -5.84
N LYS A 171 18.85 7.99 -6.46
CA LYS A 171 18.58 7.37 -7.78
C LYS A 171 18.77 5.83 -7.87
N HIS A 172 17.81 5.21 -8.58
CA HIS A 172 17.94 4.01 -9.43
C HIS A 172 17.36 2.64 -9.03
N GLU A 173 16.60 2.48 -7.95
CA GLU A 173 15.90 1.20 -7.71
C GLU A 173 14.39 1.36 -7.72
N GLN A 174 13.74 0.78 -8.75
CA GLN A 174 12.30 0.86 -8.93
C GLN A 174 11.51 0.11 -7.87
N TYR A 175 12.10 -0.97 -7.38
CA TYR A 175 11.57 -1.78 -6.31
C TYR A 175 12.70 -1.96 -5.30
N GLN A 176 12.35 -1.81 -4.04
CA GLN A 176 13.30 -1.92 -2.95
C GLN A 176 13.00 -3.22 -2.22
N GLU A 177 14.02 -4.03 -1.98
CA GLU A 177 13.87 -5.28 -1.25
C GLU A 177 13.56 -4.96 0.21
N ARG A 178 12.31 -5.21 0.63
CA ARG A 178 11.84 -4.89 1.98
C ARG A 178 11.97 -6.13 2.86
N SER A 179 13.04 -6.18 3.63
CA SER A 179 13.16 -7.10 4.75
C SER A 179 12.32 -6.58 5.93
N TYR A 180 11.13 -7.14 6.10
CA TYR A 180 10.34 -6.98 7.32
C TYR A 180 10.99 -7.81 8.42
N LEU A 181 11.97 -7.22 9.11
CA LEU A 181 12.50 -7.82 10.33
C LEU A 181 11.39 -7.76 11.40
N THR A 182 10.70 -8.88 11.60
CA THR A 182 9.89 -9.15 12.79
C THR A 182 10.83 -9.39 13.98
N TYR A 183 11.64 -8.40 14.34
CA TYR A 183 12.36 -8.40 15.61
C TYR A 183 11.65 -7.44 16.54
N PHE A 184 10.87 -8.05 17.43
CA PHE A 184 10.26 -7.41 18.58
C PHE A 184 11.34 -7.35 19.67
N ASP A 185 11.89 -6.15 19.88
CA ASP A 185 12.50 -5.76 21.17
C ASP A 185 11.58 -4.71 21.81
#